data_AF-A0ABD4U575-F1
#
_entry.id   AF-A0ABD4U575-F1
#
_cell.length_a   1.000
_cell.length_b   1.000
_cell.length_c   1.000
_cell.angle_alpha   90.00
_cell.angle_beta   90.00
_cell.angle_gamma   90.00
#
_symmetry.space_group_name_H-M   'P 1'
#
loop_
_entity.id
_entity.type
_entity.pdbx_description
1 polymer ?
#
loop_
_entity_poly.entity_id
_entity_poly.type
_entity_poly.pdbx_seq_one_letter_code
_entity_poly.pdbx_strand_id
1 'polypeptide(L)'
;MNGIIKQIEKGKPFFEKISRNIYLGAIRDGFLAAMPAILFSSIFILLAAIPEIFGFKLPNDVSTWLWKVYGYSMGVVAILVSATTARCLSESMNRNMPTNKTINSVSVMLASIVSFLLLSVDQIENGLANGYMGTKGILAAFVAAFITVNVYKFCVLKDITIKMPKEVPGTISQTFRDVFPFSFAVFAAVLIDTIVRYFFGHSFAEAVITLLQPLFTAADGYLGISIIWGAMALFWFVGVHGPSIVEPAIVAIIYANVETNLQLVKAGHHTSNVLTVGLGNFVGTMGGTGATLVVPFLFMLFAKSKQLKAVGKASFVPVCFAVNEPLLFATPIILNPYFFIPFLITPMINVCAFKFFVDVLGMNSFMYVLPWATPAPIGLILGTGAGILSIVLMLLLIVVDSLIYLPFIKAYDDSLVEEEAKKAEVIELEEAAEAEIDDQIQAVADGKHHNILVLCAGAGTSAMLANALTEGAAELGIDLSSTAGAYGSHYDIMKDFDMVVLAPQVNSYYEDIKKDTDKLGIKLVATKGAEYIKLTRDPKGAVQFVLSHFE
;
A
#
# COMPACT_ATOMS: atom_id res chain seq x y z
N MET A 1 -5.24 25.26 -18.95
CA MET A 1 -5.48 23.91 -18.39
C MET A 1 -5.16 22.80 -19.39
N ASN A 2 -5.83 22.70 -20.55
CA ASN A 2 -5.59 21.61 -21.53
C ASN A 2 -4.14 21.53 -22.05
N GLY A 3 -3.43 22.66 -22.19
CA GLY A 3 -2.01 22.65 -22.56
C GLY A 3 -1.09 22.03 -21.51
N ILE A 4 -1.37 22.26 -20.22
CA ILE A 4 -0.61 21.68 -19.10
C ILE A 4 -0.87 20.17 -19.01
N ILE A 5 -2.13 19.75 -19.16
CA ILE A 5 -2.51 18.32 -19.19
C ILE A 5 -1.74 17.58 -20.30
N LYS A 6 -1.76 18.11 -21.54
CA LYS A 6 -0.99 17.54 -22.66
C LYS A 6 0.52 17.46 -22.38
N GLN A 7 1.07 18.41 -21.64
CA GLN A 7 2.49 18.39 -21.28
C GLN A 7 2.79 17.33 -20.20
N ILE A 8 1.88 17.12 -19.26
CA ILE A 8 1.96 16.03 -18.26
C ILE A 8 1.85 14.66 -18.97
N GLU A 9 0.93 14.51 -19.90
CA GLU A 9 0.73 13.26 -20.68
C GLU A 9 1.96 12.89 -21.52
N LYS A 10 2.72 13.87 -22.03
CA LYS A 10 4.01 13.62 -22.69
C LYS A 10 5.04 12.93 -21.78
N GLY A 11 4.89 13.08 -20.46
CA GLY A 11 5.69 12.41 -19.44
C GLY A 11 5.33 10.93 -19.20
N LYS A 12 4.22 10.43 -19.76
CA LYS A 12 3.72 9.05 -19.55
C LYS A 12 4.79 7.97 -19.73
N PRO A 13 5.66 7.98 -20.78
CA PRO A 13 6.70 6.96 -20.93
C PRO A 13 7.74 6.97 -19.81
N PHE A 14 8.06 8.15 -19.27
CA PHE A 14 8.97 8.29 -18.13
C PHE A 14 8.30 7.76 -16.85
N PHE A 15 7.01 8.07 -16.66
CA PHE A 15 6.24 7.58 -15.52
C PHE A 15 6.13 6.05 -15.51
N GLU A 16 5.87 5.45 -16.68
CA GLU A 16 5.88 4.00 -16.86
C GLU A 16 7.26 3.40 -16.56
N LYS A 17 8.35 4.05 -16.99
CA LYS A 17 9.71 3.58 -16.69
C LYS A 17 9.99 3.54 -15.19
N ILE A 18 9.59 4.57 -14.44
CA ILE A 18 9.70 4.59 -12.98
C ILE A 18 8.85 3.48 -12.37
N SER A 19 7.60 3.35 -12.80
CA SER A 19 6.68 2.33 -12.30
C SER A 19 7.13 0.89 -12.61
N ARG A 20 7.94 0.67 -13.65
CA ARG A 20 8.49 -0.65 -13.99
C ARG A 20 9.72 -1.03 -13.17
N ASN A 21 10.26 -0.14 -12.35
CA ASN A 21 11.36 -0.49 -11.44
C ASN A 21 10.85 -1.43 -10.35
N ILE A 22 11.45 -2.62 -10.26
CA ILE A 22 10.99 -3.68 -9.34
C ILE A 22 11.09 -3.32 -7.85
N TYR A 23 12.03 -2.44 -7.45
CA TYR A 23 12.18 -2.03 -6.05
C TYR A 23 11.12 -1.00 -5.67
N LEU A 24 10.88 -0.01 -6.53
CA LEU A 24 9.82 0.97 -6.33
C LEU A 24 8.43 0.33 -6.42
N GLY A 25 8.25 -0.58 -7.39
CA GLY A 25 7.07 -1.41 -7.51
C GLY A 25 6.83 -2.24 -6.24
N ALA A 26 7.86 -2.87 -5.69
CA ALA A 26 7.74 -3.66 -4.46
C ALA A 26 7.36 -2.81 -3.24
N ILE A 27 7.89 -1.59 -3.09
CA ILE A 27 7.46 -0.68 -2.01
C ILE A 27 5.97 -0.38 -2.14
N ARG A 28 5.55 0.08 -3.33
CA ARG A 28 4.15 0.42 -3.60
C ARG A 28 3.24 -0.78 -3.33
N ASP A 29 3.55 -1.93 -3.91
CA ASP A 29 2.73 -3.14 -3.80
C ASP A 29 2.76 -3.70 -2.37
N GLY A 30 3.86 -3.52 -1.64
CA GLY A 30 3.97 -3.84 -0.21
C GLY A 30 2.99 -3.03 0.64
N PHE A 31 2.90 -1.71 0.42
CA PHE A 31 1.89 -0.87 1.07
C PHE A 31 0.46 -1.26 0.69
N LEU A 32 0.20 -1.57 -0.58
CA LEU A 32 -1.11 -2.05 -1.02
C LEU A 32 -1.49 -3.35 -0.28
N ALA A 33 -0.54 -4.27 -0.08
CA ALA A 33 -0.77 -5.48 0.70
C ALA A 33 -0.99 -5.22 2.20
N ALA A 34 -0.38 -4.16 2.76
CA ALA A 34 -0.60 -3.74 4.14
C ALA A 34 -1.85 -2.85 4.33
N MET A 35 -2.52 -2.44 3.24
CA MET A 35 -3.62 -1.48 3.25
C MET A 35 -4.76 -1.84 4.22
N PRO A 36 -5.20 -3.11 4.38
CA PRO A 36 -6.25 -3.44 5.33
C PRO A 36 -5.93 -3.00 6.76
N ALA A 37 -4.68 -3.15 7.20
CA ALA A 37 -4.24 -2.72 8.54
C ALA A 37 -4.18 -1.20 8.66
N ILE A 38 -3.78 -0.50 7.59
CA ILE A 38 -3.69 0.97 7.53
C ILE A 38 -5.08 1.61 7.53
N LEU A 39 -6.02 1.08 6.75
CA LEU A 39 -7.39 1.61 6.73
C LEU A 39 -8.12 1.32 8.04
N PHE A 40 -7.90 0.12 8.60
CA PHE A 40 -8.43 -0.25 9.91
C PHE A 40 -7.93 0.73 10.98
N SER A 41 -6.63 1.00 11.04
CA SER A 41 -6.04 1.89 12.05
C SER A 41 -6.50 3.34 11.91
N SER A 42 -6.69 3.85 10.69
CA SER A 42 -7.25 5.18 10.42
C SER A 42 -8.62 5.39 11.09
N ILE A 43 -9.46 4.35 11.17
CA ILE A 43 -10.75 4.45 11.86
C ILE A 43 -10.55 4.66 13.37
N PHE A 44 -9.63 3.92 14.00
CA PHE A 44 -9.42 3.98 15.45
C PHE A 44 -8.77 5.29 15.89
N ILE A 45 -7.81 5.83 15.12
CA ILE A 45 -7.25 7.15 15.41
C ILE A 45 -8.30 8.26 15.27
N LEU A 46 -9.19 8.18 14.29
CA LEU A 46 -10.29 9.14 14.14
C LEU A 46 -11.26 9.05 15.33
N LEU A 47 -11.65 7.85 15.74
CA LEU A 47 -12.52 7.65 16.90
C LEU A 47 -11.88 8.17 18.20
N ALA A 48 -10.55 8.08 18.33
CA ALA A 48 -9.83 8.59 19.48
C ALA A 48 -9.67 10.12 19.45
N ALA A 49 -9.30 10.69 18.29
CA ALA A 49 -8.89 12.09 18.18
C ALA A 49 -10.06 13.06 17.94
N ILE A 50 -11.11 12.66 17.22
CA ILE A 50 -12.22 13.56 16.86
C ILE A 50 -12.97 14.10 18.09
N PRO A 51 -13.34 13.28 19.10
CA PRO A 51 -14.07 13.79 20.26
C PRO A 51 -13.34 14.92 21.00
N GLU A 52 -12.01 14.86 21.07
CA GLU A 52 -11.17 15.87 21.72
C GLU A 52 -11.28 17.25 21.05
N ILE A 53 -11.47 17.28 19.72
CA ILE A 53 -11.67 18.52 18.95
C ILE A 53 -12.88 19.31 19.46
N PHE A 54 -13.94 18.60 19.84
CA PHE A 54 -15.21 19.19 20.30
C PHE A 54 -15.28 19.35 21.82
N GLY A 55 -14.18 19.12 22.55
CA GLY A 55 -14.14 19.18 24.01
C GLY A 55 -14.79 17.97 24.70
N PHE A 56 -15.15 16.92 23.96
CA PHE A 56 -15.67 15.68 24.54
C PHE A 56 -14.51 14.79 24.98
N LYS A 57 -14.26 14.72 26.29
CA LYS A 57 -13.28 13.79 26.85
C LYS A 57 -13.88 12.39 26.91
N LEU A 58 -13.32 11.46 26.12
CA LEU A 58 -13.67 10.05 26.22
C LEU A 58 -13.32 9.49 27.61
N PRO A 59 -14.07 8.50 28.12
CA PRO A 59 -13.64 7.75 29.30
C PRO A 59 -12.23 7.19 29.09
N ASN A 60 -11.38 7.26 30.11
CA ASN A 60 -9.96 6.89 29.98
C ASN A 60 -9.77 5.46 29.46
N ASP A 61 -10.60 4.51 29.92
CA ASP A 61 -10.54 3.11 29.47
C ASP A 61 -10.85 2.97 27.98
N VAL A 62 -11.82 3.74 27.48
CA VAL A 62 -12.21 3.75 26.06
C VAL A 62 -11.10 4.37 25.21
N SER A 63 -10.57 5.52 25.62
CA SER A 63 -9.46 6.18 24.92
C SER A 63 -8.22 5.28 24.87
N THR A 64 -7.86 4.68 26.01
CA THR A 64 -6.74 3.74 26.12
C THR A 64 -6.95 2.53 25.20
N TRP A 65 -8.17 1.99 25.14
CA TRP A 65 -8.49 0.89 24.25
C TRP A 65 -8.37 1.27 22.76
N LEU A 66 -8.90 2.43 22.36
CA LEU A 66 -8.79 2.92 20.97
C LEU A 66 -7.32 3.10 20.56
N TRP A 67 -6.52 3.75 21.40
CA TRP A 67 -5.08 3.94 21.15
C TRP A 67 -4.30 2.63 21.17
N LYS A 68 -4.70 1.65 21.98
CA LYS A 68 -4.13 0.30 21.95
C LYS A 68 -4.38 -0.39 20.61
N VAL A 69 -5.59 -0.31 20.06
CA VAL A 69 -5.91 -0.89 18.75
C VAL A 69 -5.12 -0.19 17.63
N TYR A 70 -5.01 1.14 17.68
CA TYR A 70 -4.15 1.90 16.78
C TYR A 70 -2.66 1.49 16.90
N GLY A 71 -2.18 1.32 18.13
CA GLY A 71 -0.80 0.92 18.42
C GLY A 71 -0.44 -0.46 17.86
N TYR A 72 -1.35 -1.43 17.93
CA TYR A 72 -1.13 -2.77 17.35
C TYR A 72 -1.42 -2.85 15.84
N SER A 73 -1.75 -1.74 15.20
CA SER A 73 -1.95 -1.65 13.76
C SER A 73 -0.97 -0.66 13.12
N MET A 74 -1.19 0.65 13.20
CA MET A 74 -0.23 1.65 12.71
C MET A 74 1.10 1.61 13.47
N GLY A 75 1.07 1.37 14.80
CA GLY A 75 2.28 1.34 15.61
C GLY A 75 3.24 0.20 15.28
N VAL A 76 2.82 -0.77 14.45
CA VAL A 76 3.65 -1.89 13.95
C VAL A 76 3.73 -1.92 12.42
N VAL A 77 3.30 -0.86 11.73
CA VAL A 77 3.16 -0.85 10.27
C VAL A 77 4.50 -1.09 9.54
N ALA A 78 5.64 -0.68 10.09
CA ALA A 78 6.93 -0.95 9.45
C ALA A 78 7.28 -2.45 9.45
N ILE A 79 6.82 -3.22 10.44
CA ILE A 79 6.94 -4.69 10.43
C ILE A 79 6.13 -5.26 9.27
N LEU A 80 4.87 -4.84 9.13
CA LEU A 80 3.96 -5.30 8.07
C LEU A 80 4.51 -4.94 6.68
N VAL A 81 4.98 -3.71 6.51
CA VAL A 81 5.55 -3.18 5.27
C VAL A 81 6.88 -3.85 4.94
N SER A 82 7.74 -4.15 5.93
CA SER A 82 8.97 -4.92 5.73
C SER A 82 8.67 -6.27 5.08
N ALA A 83 7.75 -7.03 5.70
CA ALA A 83 7.38 -8.36 5.22
C ALA A 83 6.75 -8.29 3.81
N THR A 84 5.73 -7.45 3.64
CA THR A 84 4.98 -7.35 2.38
C THR A 84 5.83 -6.81 1.23
N THR A 85 6.70 -5.82 1.48
CA THR A 85 7.66 -5.31 0.48
C THR A 85 8.64 -6.40 0.07
N ALA A 86 9.17 -7.17 1.03
CA ALA A 86 10.08 -8.26 0.74
C ALA A 86 9.41 -9.36 -0.11
N ARG A 87 8.15 -9.70 0.22
CA ARG A 87 7.31 -10.62 -0.58
C ARG A 87 7.11 -10.14 -2.01
N CYS A 88 6.68 -8.90 -2.20
CA CYS A 88 6.43 -8.34 -3.53
C CYS A 88 7.72 -8.26 -4.34
N LEU A 89 8.84 -7.91 -3.70
CA LEU A 89 10.14 -7.89 -4.37
C LEU A 89 10.61 -9.29 -4.75
N SER A 90 10.47 -10.29 -3.88
CA SER A 90 10.86 -11.68 -4.20
C SER A 90 10.01 -12.26 -5.32
N GLU A 91 8.69 -12.02 -5.31
CA GLU A 91 7.79 -12.42 -6.40
C GLU A 91 8.17 -11.74 -7.71
N SER A 92 8.47 -10.43 -7.69
CA SER A 92 8.93 -9.72 -8.88
C SER A 92 10.28 -10.22 -9.39
N MET A 93 11.18 -10.65 -8.51
CA MET A 93 12.47 -11.21 -8.90
C MET A 93 12.32 -12.63 -9.48
N ASN A 94 11.46 -13.46 -8.89
CA ASN A 94 11.19 -14.83 -9.36
C ASN A 94 10.73 -14.87 -10.82
N ARG A 95 9.98 -13.86 -11.27
CA ARG A 95 9.56 -13.73 -12.69
C ARG A 95 10.72 -13.69 -13.69
N ASN A 96 11.90 -13.26 -13.24
CA ASN A 96 13.11 -13.17 -14.07
C ASN A 96 14.16 -14.23 -13.72
N MET A 97 13.84 -15.15 -12.79
CA MET A 97 14.75 -16.23 -12.39
C MET A 97 14.48 -17.51 -13.21
N PRO A 98 15.48 -18.41 -13.33
CA PRO A 98 15.27 -19.70 -13.99
C PRO A 98 14.12 -20.49 -13.33
N THR A 99 13.35 -21.24 -14.12
CA THR A 99 12.13 -21.96 -13.66
C THR A 99 12.38 -22.92 -12.49
N ASN A 100 13.59 -23.46 -12.36
CA ASN A 100 13.99 -24.35 -11.27
C ASN A 100 14.57 -23.64 -10.03
N LYS A 101 14.61 -22.30 -10.05
CA LYS A 101 15.24 -21.45 -9.03
C LYS A 101 14.26 -20.38 -8.61
N THR A 102 13.51 -20.66 -7.55
CA THR A 102 12.50 -19.78 -7.00
C THR A 102 12.84 -19.44 -5.55
N ILE A 103 12.76 -18.16 -5.22
CA ILE A 103 12.84 -17.67 -3.86
C ILE A 103 11.52 -17.98 -3.16
N ASN A 104 11.58 -18.60 -1.97
CA ASN A 104 10.42 -18.77 -1.11
C ASN A 104 10.02 -17.43 -0.48
N SER A 105 8.91 -16.85 -0.95
CA SER A 105 8.44 -15.54 -0.49
C SER A 105 8.08 -15.52 1.00
N VAL A 106 7.57 -16.62 1.56
CA VAL A 106 7.23 -16.68 3.01
C VAL A 106 8.50 -16.66 3.85
N SER A 107 9.52 -17.43 3.46
CA SER A 107 10.80 -17.42 4.15
C SER A 107 11.46 -16.04 4.13
N VAL A 108 11.42 -15.38 2.97
CA VAL A 108 11.90 -13.99 2.81
C VAL A 108 11.13 -13.00 3.69
N MET A 109 9.81 -13.14 3.82
CA MET A 109 9.02 -12.29 4.72
C MET A 109 9.52 -12.40 6.16
N LEU A 110 9.70 -13.64 6.65
CA LEU A 110 10.18 -13.90 8.00
C LEU A 110 11.58 -13.36 8.22
N ALA A 111 12.51 -13.59 7.27
CA ALA A 111 13.85 -13.03 7.33
C ALA A 111 13.83 -11.50 7.35
N SER A 112 12.97 -10.87 6.55
CA SER A 112 12.84 -9.41 6.50
C SER A 112 12.28 -8.83 7.80
N ILE A 113 11.35 -9.52 8.46
CA ILE A 113 10.85 -9.12 9.79
C ILE A 113 12.00 -9.14 10.80
N VAL A 114 12.76 -10.23 10.86
CA VAL A 114 13.89 -10.35 11.81
C VAL A 114 14.96 -9.30 11.51
N SER A 115 15.35 -9.13 10.24
CA SER A 115 16.28 -8.09 9.79
C SER A 115 15.81 -6.69 10.16
N PHE A 116 14.51 -6.39 9.99
CA PHE A 116 13.93 -5.11 10.38
C PHE A 116 14.02 -4.87 11.89
N LEU A 117 13.64 -5.87 12.70
CA LEU A 117 13.70 -5.76 14.15
C LEU A 117 15.13 -5.47 14.63
N LEU A 118 16.13 -6.12 14.04
CA LEU A 118 17.54 -5.82 14.34
C LEU A 118 17.90 -4.37 14.02
N LEU A 119 17.55 -3.89 12.84
CA LEU A 119 17.91 -2.53 12.39
C LEU A 119 17.14 -1.42 13.12
N SER A 120 16.00 -1.72 13.72
CA SER A 120 15.05 -0.69 14.13
C SER A 120 14.64 -0.75 15.59
N VAL A 121 14.76 -1.88 16.28
CA VAL A 121 14.13 -2.09 17.58
C VAL A 121 15.20 -2.31 18.65
N ASP A 122 15.16 -1.48 19.69
CA ASP A 122 16.03 -1.63 20.85
C ASP A 122 15.48 -2.64 21.86
N GLN A 123 16.38 -3.34 22.53
CA GLN A 123 16.04 -4.15 23.69
C GLN A 123 15.92 -3.27 24.94
N ILE A 124 14.89 -3.54 25.74
CA ILE A 124 14.64 -2.89 27.03
C ILE A 124 14.54 -3.95 28.13
N GLU A 125 14.60 -3.54 29.40
CA GLU A 125 14.79 -4.42 30.57
C GLU A 125 13.84 -5.63 30.64
N ASN A 126 12.66 -5.58 30.01
CA ASN A 126 11.75 -6.74 29.90
C ASN A 126 11.02 -6.82 28.54
N GLY A 127 11.67 -6.41 27.45
CA GLY A 127 11.03 -6.51 26.14
C GLY A 127 11.71 -5.75 25.02
N LEU A 128 10.89 -5.32 24.06
CA LEU A 128 11.31 -4.60 22.86
C LEU A 128 10.71 -3.19 22.87
N ALA A 129 11.51 -2.20 22.50
CA ALA A 129 11.06 -0.83 22.31
C ALA A 129 10.14 -0.74 21.08
N ASN A 130 8.99 -0.07 21.21
CA ASN A 130 8.03 0.08 20.12
C ASN A 130 8.18 1.38 19.31
N GLY A 131 9.10 2.28 19.72
CA GLY A 131 9.22 3.64 19.18
C GLY A 131 9.45 3.71 17.67
N TYR A 132 10.14 2.70 17.12
CA TYR A 132 10.45 2.61 15.68
C TYR A 132 9.79 1.41 14.99
N MET A 133 8.84 0.71 15.64
CA MET A 133 8.10 -0.40 14.99
C MET A 133 7.02 0.09 14.01
N GLY A 134 6.59 1.34 14.17
CA GLY A 134 5.57 1.99 13.35
C GLY A 134 6.18 2.80 12.22
N THR A 135 5.53 3.91 11.86
CA THR A 135 5.90 4.70 10.68
C THR A 135 7.35 5.24 10.70
N LYS A 136 7.93 5.49 11.88
CA LYS A 136 9.32 5.93 12.04
C LYS A 136 10.36 4.92 11.55
N GLY A 137 10.04 3.61 11.55
CA GLY A 137 10.98 2.56 11.12
C GLY A 137 10.87 2.17 9.65
N ILE A 138 9.97 2.77 8.86
CA ILE A 138 9.69 2.29 7.49
C ILE A 138 10.94 2.30 6.59
N LEU A 139 11.85 3.25 6.77
CA LEU A 139 13.10 3.25 6.00
C LEU A 139 13.97 2.03 6.33
N ALA A 140 14.07 1.65 7.60
CA ALA A 140 14.74 0.41 8.01
C ALA A 140 14.01 -0.83 7.46
N ALA A 141 12.68 -0.78 7.34
CA ALA A 141 11.89 -1.84 6.72
C ALA A 141 12.24 -2.06 5.25
N PHE A 142 12.43 -0.99 4.46
CA PHE A 142 12.86 -1.12 3.07
C PHE A 142 14.28 -1.67 2.95
N VAL A 143 15.20 -1.20 3.79
CA VAL A 143 16.58 -1.70 3.83
C VAL A 143 16.59 -3.19 4.17
N ALA A 144 15.83 -3.61 5.19
CA ALA A 144 15.68 -5.02 5.56
C ALA A 144 15.11 -5.87 4.41
N ALA A 145 14.05 -5.41 3.75
CA ALA A 145 13.43 -6.10 2.63
C ALA A 145 14.40 -6.26 1.45
N PHE A 146 15.10 -5.18 1.09
CA PHE A 146 16.01 -5.17 -0.05
C PHE A 146 17.23 -6.04 0.20
N ILE A 147 17.86 -5.95 1.38
CA ILE A 147 18.99 -6.81 1.73
C ILE A 147 18.56 -8.27 1.69
N THR A 148 17.47 -8.60 2.38
CA THR A 148 16.97 -9.97 2.48
C THR A 148 16.74 -10.58 1.10
N VAL A 149 15.96 -9.91 0.24
CA VAL A 149 15.61 -10.47 -1.06
C VAL A 149 16.83 -10.63 -1.97
N ASN A 150 17.76 -9.66 -1.97
CA ASN A 150 18.98 -9.76 -2.78
C ASN A 150 19.91 -10.89 -2.30
N VAL A 151 20.03 -11.10 -0.99
CA VAL A 151 20.81 -12.21 -0.41
C VAL A 151 20.17 -13.55 -0.75
N TYR A 152 18.84 -13.67 -0.64
CA TYR A 152 18.12 -14.87 -1.05
C TYR A 152 18.33 -15.18 -2.53
N LYS A 153 18.16 -14.18 -3.40
CA LYS A 153 18.43 -14.32 -4.83
C LYS A 153 19.82 -14.86 -5.10
N PHE A 154 20.84 -14.30 -4.44
CA PHE A 154 22.22 -14.76 -4.59
C PHE A 154 22.37 -16.23 -4.19
N CYS A 155 21.86 -16.61 -3.02
CA CYS A 155 21.98 -17.98 -2.51
C CYS A 155 21.25 -18.99 -3.40
N VAL A 156 20.03 -18.68 -3.82
CA VAL A 156 19.22 -19.53 -4.71
C VAL A 156 19.88 -19.65 -6.09
N LEU A 157 20.42 -18.57 -6.65
CA LEU A 157 21.12 -18.62 -7.93
C LEU A 157 22.41 -19.46 -7.88
N LYS A 158 23.07 -19.52 -6.73
CA LYS A 158 24.31 -20.26 -6.53
C LYS A 158 24.13 -21.64 -5.90
N ASP A 159 22.89 -22.09 -5.71
CA ASP A 159 22.56 -23.34 -5.03
C ASP A 159 23.24 -23.45 -3.64
N ILE A 160 23.36 -22.32 -2.95
CA ILE A 160 23.87 -22.23 -1.58
C ILE A 160 22.71 -22.57 -0.66
N THR A 161 22.55 -23.87 -0.43
CA THR A 161 21.37 -24.44 0.20
C THR A 161 21.72 -25.76 0.89
N ILE A 162 20.92 -26.15 1.88
CA ILE A 162 20.96 -27.52 2.40
C ILE A 162 20.24 -28.43 1.40
N LYS A 163 20.88 -29.51 0.98
CA LYS A 163 20.30 -30.50 0.05
C LYS A 163 19.71 -31.66 0.84
N MET A 164 18.40 -31.85 0.74
CA MET A 164 17.72 -32.99 1.36
C MET A 164 17.67 -34.20 0.42
N PRO A 165 17.71 -35.43 0.96
CA PRO A 165 17.43 -36.66 0.22
C PRO A 165 16.05 -36.63 -0.46
N LYS A 166 15.83 -37.49 -1.46
CA LYS A 166 14.58 -37.52 -2.25
C LYS A 166 13.38 -38.02 -1.43
N GLU A 167 13.66 -38.74 -0.36
CA GLU A 167 12.68 -39.33 0.56
C GLU A 167 12.01 -38.26 1.45
N VAL A 168 12.53 -37.03 1.47
CA VAL A 168 12.03 -35.94 2.31
C VAL A 168 10.94 -35.16 1.56
N PRO A 169 9.73 -34.98 2.16
CA PRO A 169 8.65 -34.20 1.58
C PRO A 169 9.08 -32.80 1.12
N GLY A 170 8.54 -32.34 -0.01
CA GLY A 170 8.91 -31.08 -0.65
C GLY A 170 8.88 -29.85 0.27
N THR A 171 7.84 -29.73 1.11
CA THR A 171 7.70 -28.64 2.09
C THR A 171 8.84 -28.62 3.11
N ILE A 172 9.25 -29.79 3.60
CA ILE A 172 10.36 -29.91 4.55
C ILE A 172 11.67 -29.59 3.85
N SER A 173 11.86 -30.14 2.64
CA SER A 173 13.02 -29.85 1.79
C SER A 173 13.19 -28.36 1.56
N GLN A 174 12.11 -27.63 1.25
CA GLN A 174 12.15 -26.19 1.04
C GLN A 174 12.58 -25.41 2.29
N THR A 175 12.05 -25.76 3.47
CA THR A 175 12.44 -25.11 4.72
C THR A 175 13.95 -25.25 5.00
N PHE A 176 14.52 -26.44 4.79
CA PHE A 176 15.97 -26.64 4.92
C PHE A 176 16.75 -25.89 3.86
N ARG A 177 16.22 -25.80 2.64
CA ARG A 177 16.87 -25.05 1.57
C ARG A 177 17.04 -23.57 1.91
N ASP A 178 16.05 -23.02 2.60
CA ASP A 178 16.02 -21.60 2.96
C ASP A 178 16.92 -21.23 4.15
N VAL A 179 17.48 -22.20 4.90
CA VAL A 179 18.26 -21.94 6.13
C VAL A 179 19.48 -21.06 5.88
N PHE A 180 20.28 -21.35 4.85
CA PHE A 180 21.44 -20.51 4.51
C PHE A 180 21.05 -19.13 3.97
N PRO A 181 20.14 -19.03 2.97
CA PRO A 181 19.58 -17.73 2.56
C PRO A 181 19.10 -16.86 3.74
N PHE A 182 18.30 -17.44 4.63
CA PHE A 182 17.77 -16.79 5.83
C PHE A 182 18.90 -16.28 6.73
N SER A 183 19.82 -17.19 7.08
CA SER A 183 20.92 -16.90 8.01
C SER A 183 21.82 -15.79 7.49
N PHE A 184 22.18 -15.82 6.21
CA PHE A 184 23.03 -14.79 5.61
C PHE A 184 22.33 -13.44 5.50
N ALA A 185 21.03 -13.43 5.18
CA ALA A 185 20.24 -12.20 5.15
C ALA A 185 20.18 -11.54 6.53
N VAL A 186 19.85 -12.32 7.57
CA VAL A 186 19.78 -11.83 8.95
C VAL A 186 21.16 -11.40 9.45
N PHE A 187 22.21 -12.17 9.16
CA PHE A 187 23.56 -11.82 9.59
C PHE A 187 24.06 -10.53 8.91
N ALA A 188 23.68 -10.27 7.66
CA ALA A 188 23.95 -8.99 7.02
C ALA A 188 23.28 -7.82 7.76
N ALA A 189 22.04 -8.00 8.22
CA ALA A 189 21.35 -6.99 9.05
C ALA A 189 22.02 -6.82 10.42
N VAL A 190 22.45 -7.91 11.08
CA VAL A 190 23.22 -7.86 12.34
C VAL A 190 24.51 -7.04 12.17
N LEU A 191 25.24 -7.27 11.06
CA LEU A 191 26.48 -6.54 10.79
C LEU A 191 26.22 -5.04 10.65
N ILE A 192 25.18 -4.66 9.89
CA ILE A 192 24.79 -3.25 9.72
C ILE A 192 24.40 -2.64 11.07
N ASP A 193 23.53 -3.30 11.82
CA ASP A 193 23.08 -2.83 13.14
C ASP A 193 24.28 -2.64 14.10
N THR A 194 25.19 -3.62 14.17
CA THR A 194 26.38 -3.56 15.01
C THR A 194 27.27 -2.36 14.65
N ILE A 195 27.53 -2.16 13.36
CA ILE A 195 28.33 -1.03 12.86
C ILE A 195 27.66 0.29 13.22
N VAL A 196 26.35 0.41 12.98
CA VAL A 196 25.62 1.65 13.21
C VAL A 196 25.57 1.99 14.69
N ARG A 197 25.25 1.03 15.56
CA ARG A 197 25.29 1.24 17.01
C ARG A 197 26.68 1.62 17.52
N TYR A 198 27.73 1.04 16.94
CA TYR A 198 29.12 1.39 17.29
C TYR A 198 29.45 2.85 16.97
N PHE A 199 29.07 3.35 15.79
CA PHE A 199 29.40 4.71 15.35
C PHE A 199 28.41 5.80 15.82
N PHE A 200 27.13 5.47 15.96
CA PHE A 200 26.06 6.44 16.23
C PHE A 200 25.42 6.28 17.62
N GLY A 201 25.67 5.18 18.33
CA GLY A 201 25.12 4.93 19.68
C GLY A 201 23.66 4.49 19.71
N HIS A 202 22.99 4.38 18.56
CA HIS A 202 21.56 4.12 18.44
C HIS A 202 21.26 3.14 17.28
N SER A 203 20.01 2.67 17.18
CA SER A 203 19.56 1.80 16.08
C SER A 203 19.70 2.48 14.71
N PHE A 204 19.69 1.70 13.61
CA PHE A 204 19.73 2.27 12.26
C PHE A 204 18.56 3.21 11.98
N ALA A 205 17.35 2.86 12.41
CA ALA A 205 16.18 3.73 12.23
C ALA A 205 16.36 5.10 12.89
N GLU A 206 16.86 5.12 14.12
CA GLU A 206 17.15 6.35 14.86
C GLU A 206 18.31 7.13 14.25
N ALA A 207 19.40 6.44 13.89
CA ALA A 207 20.58 7.07 13.29
C ALA A 207 20.23 7.85 12.01
N VAL A 208 19.36 7.31 11.17
CA VAL A 208 18.91 8.03 9.96
C VAL A 208 18.15 9.31 10.31
N ILE A 209 17.24 9.26 11.29
CA ILE A 209 16.50 10.44 11.72
C ILE A 209 17.47 11.49 12.28
N THR A 210 18.38 11.09 13.18
CA THR A 210 19.38 11.97 13.80
C THR A 210 20.31 12.61 12.77
N LEU A 211 20.73 11.86 11.75
CA LEU A 211 21.57 12.39 10.66
C LEU A 211 20.85 13.44 9.80
N LEU A 212 19.52 13.33 9.66
CA LEU A 212 18.71 14.26 8.88
C LEU A 212 18.28 15.48 9.70
N GLN A 213 18.26 15.42 11.03
CA GLN A 213 17.83 16.52 11.89
C GLN A 213 18.52 17.87 11.59
N PRO A 214 19.86 17.94 11.40
CA PRO A 214 20.55 19.21 11.10
C PRO A 214 20.10 19.88 9.80
N LEU A 215 19.48 19.16 8.87
CA LEU A 215 18.93 19.74 7.64
C LEU A 215 17.75 20.68 7.93
N PHE A 216 17.07 20.47 9.05
CA PHE A 216 15.83 21.15 9.42
C PHE A 216 16.00 22.12 10.59
N THR A 217 17.23 22.30 11.11
CA THR A 217 17.48 23.21 12.24
C THR A 217 17.29 24.68 11.82
N ALA A 218 16.13 25.22 12.22
CA ALA A 218 15.74 26.63 12.20
C ALA A 218 15.95 27.39 10.88
N ALA A 219 14.93 27.32 10.02
CA ALA A 219 14.84 28.18 8.86
C ALA A 219 13.44 28.81 8.76
N ASP A 220 13.27 29.98 9.40
CA ASP A 220 12.02 30.76 9.43
C ASP A 220 11.82 31.63 8.16
N GLY A 221 12.81 31.61 7.26
CA GLY A 221 12.72 32.23 5.93
C GLY A 221 11.91 31.38 4.94
N TYR A 222 11.47 32.00 3.84
CA TYR A 222 10.69 31.34 2.77
C TYR A 222 11.32 30.04 2.26
N LEU A 223 12.64 30.05 2.01
CA LEU A 223 13.36 28.85 1.57
C LEU A 223 13.35 27.76 2.66
N GLY A 224 13.53 28.18 3.91
CA GLY A 224 13.57 27.31 5.06
C GLY A 224 12.30 26.52 5.28
N ILE A 225 11.18 27.24 5.41
CA ILE A 225 9.86 26.63 5.54
C ILE A 225 9.54 25.76 4.31
N SER A 226 9.88 26.21 3.10
CA SER A 226 9.69 25.41 1.89
C SER A 226 10.46 24.08 1.94
N ILE A 227 11.70 24.07 2.44
CA ILE A 227 12.49 22.84 2.59
C ILE A 227 11.85 21.92 3.63
N ILE A 228 11.39 22.45 4.76
CA ILE A 228 10.76 21.65 5.84
C ILE A 228 9.53 20.91 5.32
N TRP A 229 8.56 21.63 4.76
CA TRP A 229 7.29 21.05 4.32
C TRP A 229 7.40 20.31 2.97
N GLY A 230 8.30 20.76 2.11
CA GLY A 230 8.71 20.01 0.91
C GLY A 230 9.35 18.68 1.28
N ALA A 231 10.22 18.62 2.29
CA ALA A 231 10.81 17.37 2.75
C ALA A 231 9.77 16.42 3.37
N MET A 232 8.80 16.94 4.14
CA MET A 232 7.70 16.11 4.65
C MET A 232 6.93 15.45 3.51
N ALA A 233 6.57 16.21 2.46
CA ALA A 233 5.92 15.66 1.28
C ALA A 233 6.82 14.70 0.50
N LEU A 234 8.10 15.01 0.34
CA LEU A 234 9.06 14.16 -0.36
C LEU A 234 9.21 12.79 0.32
N PHE A 235 9.38 12.77 1.64
CA PHE A 235 9.48 11.53 2.39
C PHE A 235 8.22 10.69 2.22
N TRP A 236 7.04 11.29 2.38
CA TRP A 236 5.78 10.57 2.19
C TRP A 236 5.61 10.05 0.76
N PHE A 237 6.04 10.84 -0.23
CA PHE A 237 6.01 10.41 -1.63
C PHE A 237 6.85 9.16 -1.88
N VAL A 238 8.00 9.04 -1.21
CA VAL A 238 8.84 7.81 -1.30
C VAL A 238 8.41 6.71 -0.34
N GLY A 239 7.28 6.87 0.34
CA GLY A 239 6.69 5.87 1.24
C GLY A 239 7.20 5.93 2.68
N VAL A 240 7.88 7.00 3.09
CA VAL A 240 8.33 7.21 4.48
C VAL A 240 7.48 8.30 5.13
N HIS A 241 6.94 8.08 6.33
CA HIS A 241 6.07 9.08 6.96
C HIS A 241 6.81 10.38 7.27
N GLY A 242 6.61 11.41 6.44
CA GLY A 242 7.36 12.67 6.47
C GLY A 242 7.40 13.37 7.82
N PRO A 243 6.26 13.59 8.51
CA PRO A 243 6.24 14.16 9.85
C PRO A 243 7.10 13.39 10.85
N SER A 244 7.18 12.06 10.73
CA SER A 244 7.96 11.21 11.63
C SER A 244 9.47 11.42 11.48
N ILE A 245 9.92 11.93 10.34
CA ILE A 245 11.33 12.22 10.04
C ILE A 245 11.66 13.69 10.35
N VAL A 246 10.78 14.61 9.94
CA VAL A 246 11.07 16.05 9.96
C VAL A 246 10.69 16.70 11.28
N GLU A 247 9.53 16.38 11.87
CA GLU A 247 9.05 17.06 13.08
C GLU A 247 10.00 16.93 14.28
N PRO A 248 10.62 15.78 14.57
CA PRO A 248 11.57 15.68 15.70
C PRO A 248 12.68 16.73 15.67
N ALA A 249 13.10 17.16 14.47
CA ALA A 249 14.14 18.18 14.30
C ALA A 249 13.69 19.60 14.64
N ILE A 250 12.37 19.87 14.54
CA ILE A 250 11.81 21.23 14.66
C ILE A 250 10.81 21.37 15.81
N VAL A 251 10.44 20.28 16.49
CA VAL A 251 9.38 20.27 17.51
C VAL A 251 9.61 21.29 18.62
N ALA A 252 10.85 21.44 19.08
CA ALA A 252 11.19 22.41 20.13
C ALA A 252 10.90 23.85 19.69
N ILE A 253 11.30 24.23 18.47
CA ILE A 253 11.14 25.60 17.97
C ILE A 253 9.69 25.91 17.60
N ILE A 254 8.97 24.97 16.99
CA ILE A 254 7.58 25.21 16.54
C ILE A 254 6.60 25.42 17.71
N TYR A 255 6.85 24.83 18.88
CA TYR A 255 6.04 25.07 20.08
C TYR A 255 6.48 26.33 20.83
N ALA A 256 7.79 26.56 20.96
CA ALA A 256 8.33 27.79 21.56
C ALA A 256 7.85 29.06 20.83
N ASN A 257 7.74 29.00 19.51
CA ASN A 257 7.26 30.12 18.69
C ASN A 257 5.77 30.41 18.91
N VAL A 258 4.94 29.40 19.17
CA VAL A 258 3.51 29.64 19.51
C VAL A 258 3.40 30.35 20.85
N GLU A 259 4.16 29.93 21.86
CA GLU A 259 4.19 30.60 23.16
C GLU A 259 4.68 32.05 23.02
N THR A 260 5.74 32.27 22.25
CA THR A 260 6.27 33.61 21.96
C THR A 260 5.21 34.48 21.29
N ASN A 261 4.51 33.96 20.28
CA ASN A 261 3.42 34.66 19.61
C ASN A 261 2.27 34.99 20.57
N LEU A 262 1.90 34.09 21.47
CA LEU A 262 0.87 34.35 22.47
C LEU A 262 1.26 35.51 23.41
N GLN A 263 2.52 35.61 23.81
CA GLN A 263 2.99 36.74 24.63
C GLN A 263 2.99 38.06 23.84
N LEU A 264 3.36 38.04 22.56
CA LEU A 264 3.29 39.22 21.69
C LEU A 264 1.86 39.75 21.58
N VAL A 265 0.86 38.89 21.36
CA VAL A 265 -0.55 39.32 21.32
C VAL A 265 -1.02 39.87 22.67
N LYS A 266 -0.65 39.24 23.78
CA LYS A 266 -0.99 39.74 25.13
C LYS A 266 -0.41 41.12 25.39
N ALA A 267 0.74 41.43 24.81
CA ALA A 267 1.37 42.75 24.86
C ALA A 267 0.82 43.75 23.82
N GLY A 268 -0.16 43.35 22.99
CA GLY A 268 -0.74 44.20 21.94
C GLY A 268 0.16 44.33 20.69
N HIS A 269 1.12 43.42 20.51
CA HIS A 269 2.02 43.39 19.37
C HIS A 269 1.59 42.36 18.31
N HIS A 270 2.07 42.58 17.08
CA HIS A 270 1.91 41.67 15.94
C HIS A 270 2.71 40.37 16.14
N THR A 271 2.15 39.22 15.75
CA THR A 271 2.84 37.92 15.85
C THR A 271 3.59 37.56 14.57
N SER A 272 4.91 37.67 14.62
CA SER A 272 5.78 37.50 13.45
C SER A 272 6.36 36.10 13.27
N ASN A 273 6.39 35.25 14.30
CA ASN A 273 7.05 33.93 14.17
C ASN A 273 6.15 32.98 13.39
N VAL A 274 6.53 32.59 12.18
CA VAL A 274 5.68 31.76 11.31
C VAL A 274 5.91 30.28 11.51
N LEU A 275 7.15 29.86 11.76
CA LEU A 275 7.50 28.47 12.06
C LEU A 275 6.85 28.00 13.37
N THR A 276 5.64 27.46 13.27
CA THR A 276 4.79 27.07 14.39
C THR A 276 4.14 25.71 14.14
N VAL A 277 3.64 25.05 15.17
CA VAL A 277 2.95 23.75 15.00
C VAL A 277 1.67 23.91 14.16
N GLY A 278 0.99 25.07 14.26
CA GLY A 278 -0.18 25.39 13.45
C GLY A 278 0.14 25.59 11.95
N LEU A 279 1.30 26.19 11.63
CA LEU A 279 1.79 26.28 10.25
C LEU A 279 1.94 24.88 9.64
N GLY A 280 2.38 23.91 10.45
CA GLY A 280 2.37 22.51 10.06
C GLY A 280 0.96 22.01 9.80
N ASN A 281 0.20 21.83 10.87
CA ASN A 281 -1.06 21.08 10.86
C ASN A 281 -2.15 21.67 9.94
N PHE A 282 -2.20 23.00 9.80
CA PHE A 282 -3.36 23.67 9.20
C PHE A 282 -3.04 24.39 7.88
N VAL A 283 -1.78 24.42 7.46
CA VAL A 283 -1.34 25.09 6.22
C VAL A 283 -0.45 24.17 5.40
N GLY A 284 0.70 23.76 5.93
CA GLY A 284 1.68 22.93 5.23
C GLY A 284 1.23 21.47 5.05
N THR A 285 0.40 20.96 5.95
CA THR A 285 -0.22 19.63 5.85
C THR A 285 -1.75 19.72 5.87
N MET A 286 -2.30 20.70 5.15
CA MET A 286 -3.74 20.93 5.04
C MET A 286 -4.47 19.66 4.53
N GLY A 287 -5.20 19.00 5.42
CA GLY A 287 -5.87 17.72 5.13
C GLY A 287 -4.90 16.54 4.99
N GLY A 288 -3.75 16.60 5.65
CA GLY A 288 -2.69 15.60 5.64
C GLY A 288 -1.46 16.03 4.84
N THR A 289 -0.43 15.16 4.78
CA THR A 289 0.81 15.50 4.06
C THR A 289 0.53 15.72 2.56
N GLY A 290 1.16 16.75 1.99
CA GLY A 290 0.99 17.15 0.60
C GLY A 290 -0.14 18.16 0.37
N ALA A 291 -0.75 18.68 1.46
CA ALA A 291 -1.90 19.59 1.40
C ALA A 291 -3.07 18.99 0.60
N THR A 292 -3.45 17.76 0.96
CA THR A 292 -4.40 16.95 0.18
C THR A 292 -5.88 17.23 0.45
N LEU A 293 -6.23 18.22 1.28
CA LEU A 293 -7.62 18.49 1.68
C LEU A 293 -8.58 18.55 0.50
N VAL A 294 -8.19 19.23 -0.58
CA VAL A 294 -9.05 19.42 -1.77
C VAL A 294 -9.19 18.17 -2.62
N VAL A 295 -8.25 17.23 -2.55
CA VAL A 295 -8.11 16.12 -3.51
C VAL A 295 -9.33 15.19 -3.52
N PRO A 296 -9.88 14.71 -2.37
CA PRO A 296 -11.09 13.89 -2.38
C PRO A 296 -12.29 14.61 -3.00
N PHE A 297 -12.41 15.92 -2.77
CA PHE A 297 -13.47 16.73 -3.37
C PHE A 297 -13.29 16.85 -4.88
N LEU A 298 -12.06 17.07 -5.36
CA LEU A 298 -11.77 17.10 -6.79
C LEU A 298 -12.06 15.76 -7.46
N PHE A 299 -11.79 14.63 -6.80
CA PHE A 299 -12.17 13.31 -7.31
C PHE A 299 -13.69 13.15 -7.41
N MET A 300 -14.45 13.56 -6.39
CA MET A 300 -15.90 13.45 -6.42
C MET A 300 -16.56 14.36 -7.46
N LEU A 301 -16.01 15.57 -7.66
CA LEU A 301 -16.61 16.60 -8.50
C LEU A 301 -16.17 16.53 -9.97
N PHE A 302 -14.91 16.16 -10.24
CA PHE A 302 -14.30 16.31 -11.56
C PHE A 302 -13.74 15.02 -12.18
N ALA A 303 -13.51 13.95 -11.40
CA ALA A 303 -13.05 12.70 -11.99
C ALA A 303 -14.16 12.04 -12.82
N LYS A 304 -13.75 11.29 -13.84
CA LYS A 304 -14.61 10.48 -14.70
C LYS A 304 -14.53 9.00 -14.30
N SER A 305 -13.33 8.51 -13.98
CA SER A 305 -13.09 7.11 -13.61
C SER A 305 -13.92 6.70 -12.41
N LYS A 306 -14.39 5.45 -12.43
CA LYS A 306 -15.13 4.88 -11.30
C LYS A 306 -14.21 4.76 -10.08
N GLN A 307 -12.95 4.41 -10.30
CA GLN A 307 -11.94 4.28 -9.25
C GLN A 307 -11.75 5.58 -8.45
N LEU A 308 -11.40 6.71 -9.10
CA LEU A 308 -11.14 7.94 -8.35
C LEU A 308 -12.39 8.45 -7.64
N LYS A 309 -13.57 8.34 -8.25
CA LYS A 309 -14.84 8.71 -7.58
C LYS A 309 -15.08 7.89 -6.31
N ALA A 310 -14.81 6.59 -6.35
CA ALA A 310 -14.95 5.72 -5.19
C ALA A 310 -13.96 6.11 -4.08
N VAL A 311 -12.70 6.36 -4.44
CA VAL A 311 -11.69 6.79 -3.47
C VAL A 311 -12.02 8.15 -2.87
N GLY A 312 -12.50 9.12 -3.67
CA GLY A 312 -12.93 10.43 -3.17
C GLY A 312 -14.03 10.32 -2.11
N LYS A 313 -15.04 9.46 -2.34
CA LYS A 313 -16.11 9.20 -1.37
C LYS A 313 -15.62 8.50 -0.10
N ALA A 314 -14.66 7.59 -0.22
CA ALA A 314 -14.14 6.85 0.92
C ALA A 314 -13.19 7.68 1.79
N SER A 315 -12.46 8.64 1.19
CA SER A 315 -11.37 9.36 1.85
C SER A 315 -11.70 10.77 2.32
N PHE A 316 -12.81 11.40 1.88
CA PHE A 316 -13.08 12.81 2.23
C PHE A 316 -13.21 13.04 3.74
N VAL A 317 -13.89 12.15 4.49
CA VAL A 317 -14.03 12.32 5.95
C VAL A 317 -12.66 12.22 6.64
N PRO A 318 -11.89 11.13 6.48
CA PRO A 318 -10.55 11.04 7.06
C PRO A 318 -9.66 12.24 6.73
N VAL A 319 -9.63 12.65 5.46
CA VAL A 319 -8.81 13.77 4.97
C VAL A 319 -9.22 15.10 5.60
N CYS A 320 -10.50 15.34 5.83
CA CYS A 320 -10.98 16.53 6.55
C CYS A 320 -10.42 16.63 7.98
N PHE A 321 -10.08 15.50 8.61
CA PHE A 321 -9.46 15.42 9.93
C PHE A 321 -7.95 15.12 9.86
N ALA A 322 -7.31 15.46 8.73
CA ALA A 322 -5.89 15.28 8.44
C ALA A 322 -5.36 13.83 8.46
N VAL A 323 -6.26 12.84 8.47
CA VAL A 323 -5.93 11.41 8.32
C VAL A 323 -6.05 11.07 6.83
N ASN A 324 -4.97 11.24 6.07
CA ASN A 324 -5.02 11.11 4.61
C ASN A 324 -4.50 9.78 4.06
N GLU A 325 -4.14 8.82 4.91
CA GLU A 325 -3.73 7.48 4.50
C GLU A 325 -4.74 6.81 3.56
N PRO A 326 -6.06 6.85 3.80
CA PRO A 326 -7.04 6.28 2.88
C PRO A 326 -6.94 6.86 1.47
N LEU A 327 -6.58 8.14 1.33
CA LEU A 327 -6.36 8.78 0.04
C LEU A 327 -5.02 8.36 -0.57
N LEU A 328 -3.94 8.46 0.21
CA LEU A 328 -2.57 8.23 -0.26
C LEU A 328 -2.38 6.81 -0.77
N PHE A 329 -2.97 5.82 -0.09
CA PHE A 329 -2.81 4.42 -0.43
C PHE A 329 -3.85 3.91 -1.43
N ALA A 330 -5.11 4.38 -1.37
CA ALA A 330 -6.15 3.90 -2.29
C ALA A 330 -6.05 4.53 -3.70
N THR A 331 -5.49 5.73 -3.82
CA THR A 331 -5.20 6.38 -5.12
C THR A 331 -3.79 6.11 -5.65
N PRO A 332 -3.11 5.12 -5.06
CA PRO A 332 -1.65 5.12 -4.83
C PRO A 332 -0.95 6.44 -5.21
N ILE A 333 -1.08 7.49 -4.39
CA ILE A 333 -0.32 8.75 -4.59
C ILE A 333 1.18 8.51 -4.35
N ILE A 334 1.50 7.62 -3.40
CA ILE A 334 2.86 7.24 -3.06
C ILE A 334 3.54 6.61 -4.28
N LEU A 335 4.72 7.11 -4.61
CA LEU A 335 5.52 6.72 -5.77
C LEU A 335 4.81 6.89 -7.12
N ASN A 336 3.66 7.56 -7.20
CA ASN A 336 2.97 7.82 -8.44
C ASN A 336 3.45 9.13 -9.08
N PRO A 337 4.14 9.05 -10.23
CA PRO A 337 4.76 10.22 -10.84
C PRO A 337 3.79 11.34 -11.22
N TYR A 338 2.52 11.02 -11.50
CA TYR A 338 1.50 12.04 -11.79
C TYR A 338 1.31 12.99 -10.61
N PHE A 339 1.40 12.47 -9.39
CA PHE A 339 1.17 13.25 -8.17
C PHE A 339 2.45 13.84 -7.57
N PHE A 340 3.65 13.49 -8.06
CA PHE A 340 4.91 13.97 -7.47
C PHE A 340 4.97 15.49 -7.34
N ILE A 341 4.73 16.20 -8.44
CA ILE A 341 4.79 17.66 -8.48
C ILE A 341 3.74 18.31 -7.57
N PRO A 342 2.43 18.04 -7.72
CA PRO A 342 1.42 18.70 -6.88
C PRO A 342 1.57 18.31 -5.41
N PHE A 343 1.96 17.07 -5.10
CA PHE A 343 2.17 16.62 -3.72
C PHE A 343 3.33 17.35 -3.04
N LEU A 344 4.41 17.64 -3.78
CA LEU A 344 5.60 18.31 -3.26
C LEU A 344 5.44 19.83 -3.18
N ILE A 345 4.90 20.45 -4.25
CA ILE A 345 4.93 21.91 -4.42
C ILE A 345 3.79 22.61 -3.67
N THR A 346 2.60 22.01 -3.60
CA THR A 346 1.45 22.60 -2.90
C THR A 346 1.78 23.00 -1.45
N PRO A 347 2.34 22.12 -0.60
CA PRO A 347 2.67 22.50 0.77
C PRO A 347 3.71 23.62 0.84
N MET A 348 4.68 23.67 -0.08
CA MET A 348 5.68 24.74 -0.16
C MET A 348 5.04 26.10 -0.50
N ILE A 349 4.10 26.12 -1.44
CA ILE A 349 3.36 27.32 -1.81
C ILE A 349 2.50 27.79 -0.64
N ASN A 350 1.83 26.88 0.06
CA ASN A 350 0.93 27.22 1.16
C ASN A 350 1.67 27.89 2.32
N VAL A 351 2.84 27.35 2.71
CA VAL A 351 3.62 27.95 3.80
C VAL A 351 4.25 29.29 3.40
N CYS A 352 4.62 29.45 2.12
CA CYS A 352 5.07 30.75 1.60
C CYS A 352 3.93 31.77 1.58
N ALA A 353 2.74 31.39 1.12
CA ALA A 353 1.57 32.26 1.13
C ALA A 353 1.21 32.68 2.56
N PHE A 354 1.23 31.75 3.51
CA PHE A 354 1.03 32.08 4.93
C PHE A 354 2.07 33.08 5.43
N LYS A 355 3.36 32.85 5.17
CA LYS A 355 4.42 33.77 5.59
C LYS A 355 4.24 35.16 4.98
N PHE A 356 3.84 35.26 3.71
CA PHE A 356 3.54 36.54 3.08
C PHE A 356 2.39 37.28 3.78
N PHE A 357 1.32 36.57 4.13
CA PHE A 357 0.21 37.15 4.88
C PHE A 357 0.65 37.67 6.26
N VAL A 358 1.54 36.95 6.94
CA VAL A 358 2.05 37.36 8.25
C VAL A 358 3.00 38.55 8.16
N ASP A 359 4.03 38.46 7.31
CA ASP A 359 5.12 39.43 7.27
C ASP A 359 4.74 40.72 6.53
N VAL A 360 3.91 40.63 5.49
CA VAL A 360 3.62 41.75 4.58
C VAL A 360 2.23 42.32 4.79
N LEU A 361 1.21 41.46 4.96
CA LEU A 361 -0.18 41.91 5.12
C LEU A 361 -0.60 42.16 6.57
N GLY A 362 0.27 41.83 7.55
CA GLY A 362 -0.01 42.05 8.96
C GLY A 362 -1.04 41.08 9.55
N MET A 363 -1.19 39.88 8.98
CA MET A 363 -1.98 38.81 9.59
C MET A 363 -1.23 38.22 10.79
N ASN A 364 -1.86 38.07 11.95
CA ASN A 364 -1.21 37.39 13.06
C ASN A 364 -0.90 35.92 12.70
N SER A 365 0.33 35.47 12.99
CA SER A 365 0.70 34.06 13.04
C SER A 365 0.02 33.28 14.18
N PHE A 366 0.17 31.96 14.18
CA PHE A 366 -0.42 31.05 15.15
C PHE A 366 0.01 31.36 16.58
N MET A 367 -0.98 31.47 17.47
CA MET A 367 -0.82 31.78 18.91
C MET A 367 -1.55 30.78 19.83
N TYR A 368 -2.32 29.85 19.24
CA TYR A 368 -3.01 28.79 19.96
C TYR A 368 -2.61 27.43 19.40
N VAL A 369 -2.38 26.47 20.31
CA VAL A 369 -2.21 25.06 19.95
C VAL A 369 -3.59 24.42 19.91
N LEU A 370 -3.99 23.94 18.73
CA LEU A 370 -5.23 23.18 18.53
C LEU A 370 -4.87 21.72 18.24
N PRO A 371 -5.78 20.76 18.52
CA PRO A 371 -5.59 19.38 18.10
C PRO A 371 -5.30 19.30 16.60
N TRP A 372 -4.28 18.53 16.20
CA TRP A 372 -3.85 18.42 14.80
C TRP A 372 -4.96 17.91 13.87
N ALA A 373 -5.88 17.09 14.39
CA ALA A 373 -7.02 16.56 13.66
C ALA A 373 -8.13 17.59 13.43
N THR A 374 -8.04 18.80 14.00
CA THR A 374 -9.00 19.89 13.73
C THR A 374 -9.06 20.15 12.23
N PRO A 375 -10.25 20.25 11.60
CA PRO A 375 -10.33 20.54 10.18
C PRO A 375 -9.55 21.79 9.81
N ALA A 376 -8.57 21.62 8.90
CA ALA A 376 -7.54 22.62 8.66
C ALA A 376 -8.05 24.05 8.36
N PRO A 377 -9.14 24.26 7.60
CA PRO A 377 -9.74 25.59 7.43
C PRO A 377 -10.15 26.24 8.74
N ILE A 378 -10.71 25.46 9.68
CA ILE A 378 -11.12 25.92 11.00
C ILE A 378 -9.88 26.14 11.87
N GLY A 379 -8.94 25.21 11.86
CA GLY A 379 -7.69 25.29 12.62
C GLY A 379 -6.86 26.52 12.25
N LEU A 380 -6.78 26.85 10.96
CA LEU A 380 -6.11 28.05 10.45
C LEU A 380 -6.74 29.33 11.01
N ILE A 381 -8.07 29.45 10.94
CA ILE A 381 -8.79 30.64 11.40
C ILE A 381 -8.66 30.79 12.92
N LEU A 382 -8.98 29.74 13.68
CA LEU A 382 -8.98 29.79 15.14
C LEU A 382 -7.56 29.94 15.71
N GLY A 383 -6.60 29.20 15.15
CA GLY A 383 -5.22 29.18 15.64
C GLY A 383 -4.48 30.52 15.47
N THR A 384 -4.91 31.35 14.51
CA THR A 384 -4.37 32.69 14.22
C THR A 384 -5.17 33.83 14.87
N GLY A 385 -6.12 33.52 15.76
CA GLY A 385 -6.92 34.53 16.48
C GLY A 385 -8.15 35.04 15.72
N ALA A 386 -8.62 34.31 14.71
CA ALA A 386 -9.86 34.57 13.97
C ALA A 386 -9.95 35.95 13.27
N GLY A 387 -8.81 36.50 12.83
CA GLY A 387 -8.77 37.73 12.05
C GLY A 387 -9.32 37.59 10.62
N ILE A 388 -9.76 38.69 10.01
CA ILE A 388 -10.31 38.68 8.64
C ILE A 388 -9.30 38.13 7.62
N LEU A 389 -8.01 38.48 7.77
CA LEU A 389 -6.97 38.02 6.86
C LEU A 389 -6.75 36.50 6.89
N SER A 390 -7.03 35.82 8.01
CA SER A 390 -6.92 34.36 8.07
C SER A 390 -8.06 33.65 7.35
N ILE A 391 -9.25 34.24 7.31
CA ILE A 391 -10.38 33.78 6.48
C ILE A 391 -10.04 33.95 4.99
N VAL A 392 -9.47 35.10 4.62
CA VAL A 392 -9.05 35.35 3.24
C VAL A 392 -7.97 34.37 2.81
N LEU A 393 -6.96 34.14 3.66
CA LEU A 393 -5.92 33.15 3.39
C LEU A 393 -6.50 31.75 3.26
N MET A 394 -7.40 31.34 4.16
CA MET A 394 -8.06 30.03 4.10
C MET A 394 -8.72 29.78 2.74
N LEU A 395 -9.52 30.75 2.26
CA LEU A 395 -10.19 30.64 0.96
C LEU A 395 -9.17 30.61 -0.19
N LEU A 396 -8.11 31.43 -0.10
CA LEU A 396 -7.05 31.47 -1.09
C LEU A 396 -6.33 30.12 -1.20
N LEU A 397 -5.97 29.49 -0.08
CA LEU A 397 -5.28 28.20 -0.06
C LEU A 397 -6.13 27.10 -0.70
N ILE A 398 -7.43 27.03 -0.38
CA ILE A 398 -8.35 26.06 -1.02
C ILE A 398 -8.37 26.23 -2.55
N VAL A 399 -8.40 27.48 -3.03
CA VAL A 399 -8.38 27.76 -4.48
C VAL A 399 -7.03 27.39 -5.10
N VAL A 400 -5.92 27.79 -4.47
CA VAL A 400 -4.56 27.52 -4.95
C VAL A 400 -4.29 26.02 -5.02
N ASP A 401 -4.59 25.29 -3.95
CA ASP A 401 -4.44 23.83 -3.89
C ASP A 401 -5.28 23.16 -4.99
N SER A 402 -6.51 23.63 -5.19
CA SER A 402 -7.38 23.11 -6.24
C SER A 402 -6.79 23.33 -7.64
N LEU A 403 -6.24 24.52 -7.90
CA LEU A 403 -5.62 24.87 -9.18
C LEU A 403 -4.33 24.08 -9.45
N ILE A 404 -3.56 23.76 -8.40
CA ILE A 404 -2.34 22.96 -8.52
C ILE A 404 -2.69 21.50 -8.79
N TYR A 405 -3.60 20.89 -8.03
CA TYR A 405 -3.90 19.46 -8.13
C TYR A 405 -4.74 19.10 -9.37
N LEU A 406 -5.73 19.91 -9.73
CA LEU A 406 -6.70 19.60 -10.79
C LEU A 406 -6.09 19.16 -12.14
N PRO A 407 -5.05 19.81 -12.71
CA PRO A 407 -4.48 19.36 -13.98
C PRO A 407 -3.85 17.96 -13.90
N PHE A 408 -3.19 17.62 -12.78
CA PHE A 408 -2.58 16.30 -12.60
C PHE A 408 -3.61 15.22 -12.36
N ILE A 409 -4.66 15.54 -11.58
CA ILE A 409 -5.80 14.65 -11.36
C ILE A 409 -6.46 14.30 -12.69
N LYS A 410 -6.72 15.29 -13.56
CA LYS A 410 -7.32 15.04 -14.87
C LYS A 410 -6.44 14.16 -15.76
N ALA A 411 -5.14 14.43 -15.82
CA ALA A 411 -4.20 13.64 -16.60
C ALA A 411 -4.15 12.16 -16.13
N TYR A 412 -4.16 11.95 -14.80
CA TYR A 412 -4.18 10.60 -14.24
C TYR A 412 -5.55 9.92 -14.44
N ASP A 413 -6.64 10.64 -14.24
CA ASP A 413 -8.01 10.16 -14.44
C ASP A 413 -8.26 9.72 -15.89
N ASP A 414 -7.78 10.48 -16.87
CA ASP A 414 -7.89 10.10 -18.29
C ASP A 414 -7.13 8.78 -18.57
N SER A 415 -6.00 8.53 -17.89
CA SER A 415 -5.29 7.23 -17.98
C SER A 415 -6.08 6.08 -17.35
N LEU A 416 -6.76 6.32 -16.22
CA LEU A 416 -7.59 5.31 -15.57
C LEU A 416 -8.87 5.01 -16.37
N VAL A 417 -9.48 6.02 -16.99
CA VAL A 417 -10.63 5.82 -17.88
C VAL A 417 -10.24 4.97 -19.08
N GLU A 418 -9.05 5.21 -19.66
CA GLU A 418 -8.51 4.36 -20.74
C GLU A 418 -8.33 2.91 -20.29
N GLU A 419 -7.81 2.68 -19.08
CA GLU A 419 -7.67 1.34 -18.51
C GLU A 419 -9.01 0.68 -18.17
N GLU A 420 -9.96 1.42 -17.61
CA GLU A 420 -11.31 0.95 -17.30
C GLU A 420 -12.07 0.56 -18.58
N ALA A 421 -11.91 1.33 -19.66
CA ALA A 421 -12.51 1.02 -20.97
C ALA A 421 -11.92 -0.25 -21.57
N LYS A 422 -10.59 -0.39 -21.58
CA LYS A 422 -9.93 -1.63 -22.06
C LYS A 422 -10.35 -2.86 -21.26
N LYS A 423 -10.48 -2.73 -19.94
CA LYS A 423 -10.98 -3.83 -19.09
C LYS A 423 -12.43 -4.17 -19.42
N ALA A 424 -13.28 -3.18 -19.67
CA ALA A 424 -14.66 -3.41 -20.08
C ALA A 424 -14.75 -4.12 -21.44
N GLU A 425 -13.96 -3.71 -22.43
CA GLU A 425 -13.88 -4.38 -23.73
C GLU A 425 -13.42 -5.84 -23.59
N VAL A 426 -12.41 -6.11 -22.75
CA VAL A 426 -11.97 -7.49 -22.46
C VAL A 426 -13.08 -8.31 -21.82
N ILE A 427 -13.82 -7.73 -20.86
CA ILE A 427 -14.96 -8.39 -20.21
C ILE A 427 -16.08 -8.65 -21.22
N GLU A 428 -16.42 -7.70 -22.09
CA GLU A 428 -17.45 -7.88 -23.13
C GLU A 428 -17.04 -8.96 -24.16
N LEU A 429 -15.77 -9.00 -24.57
CA LEU A 429 -15.24 -10.06 -25.44
C LEU A 429 -15.25 -11.42 -24.74
N GLU A 430 -14.94 -11.44 -23.44
CA GLU A 430 -15.03 -12.64 -22.61
C GLU A 430 -16.48 -13.11 -22.44
N GLU A 431 -17.45 -12.21 -22.25
CA GLU A 431 -18.88 -12.51 -22.14
C GLU A 431 -19.48 -12.95 -23.49
N ALA A 432 -19.04 -12.36 -24.61
CA ALA A 432 -19.45 -12.76 -25.96
C ALA A 432 -18.89 -14.13 -26.35
N ALA A 433 -17.64 -14.43 -25.98
CA ALA A 433 -17.06 -15.76 -26.15
C ALA A 433 -17.76 -16.82 -25.28
N GLU A 434 -18.24 -16.46 -24.08
CA GLU A 434 -19.09 -17.32 -23.25
C GLU A 434 -20.44 -17.63 -23.89
N ALA A 435 -21.06 -16.65 -24.57
CA ALA A 435 -22.33 -16.85 -25.27
C ALA A 435 -22.19 -17.77 -26.50
N GLU A 436 -21.05 -17.74 -27.21
CA GLU A 436 -20.76 -18.68 -28.31
C GLU A 436 -20.46 -20.10 -27.81
N ILE A 437 -19.95 -20.26 -26.58
CA ILE A 437 -19.71 -21.56 -25.96
C ILE A 437 -21.03 -22.19 -25.49
N ASP A 438 -21.98 -21.42 -24.93
CA ASP A 438 -23.29 -21.92 -24.46
C ASP A 438 -24.13 -22.56 -25.59
N ASP A 439 -24.00 -22.06 -26.82
CA ASP A 439 -24.65 -22.63 -28.02
C ASP A 439 -24.03 -23.97 -28.49
N GLN A 440 -22.80 -24.29 -28.06
CA GLN A 440 -22.08 -25.53 -28.44
C GLN A 440 -22.27 -26.69 -27.44
N ILE A 441 -22.90 -26.47 -26.28
CA ILE A 441 -22.98 -27.42 -25.15
C ILE A 441 -23.97 -28.61 -25.36
N GLN A 442 -24.62 -28.76 -26.53
CA GLN A 442 -25.76 -29.69 -26.70
C GLN A 442 -25.47 -31.16 -27.09
N ALA A 443 -24.23 -31.63 -27.14
CA ALA A 443 -23.91 -33.07 -27.26
C ALA A 443 -22.56 -33.31 -26.55
N VAL A 444 -22.31 -34.33 -25.72
CA VAL A 444 -22.07 -35.74 -26.07
C VAL A 444 -21.76 -36.54 -24.78
N ALA A 445 -21.91 -37.87 -24.81
CA ALA A 445 -21.30 -38.82 -23.86
C ALA A 445 -20.42 -39.85 -24.62
N ASP A 446 -19.13 -39.97 -24.27
CA ASP A 446 -18.11 -40.84 -24.93
C ASP A 446 -17.84 -42.18 -24.21
N GLY A 447 -18.56 -42.49 -23.12
CA GLY A 447 -18.48 -43.81 -22.47
C GLY A 447 -17.11 -44.22 -21.88
N LYS A 448 -16.18 -43.27 -21.67
CA LYS A 448 -14.86 -43.47 -21.03
C LYS A 448 -14.87 -42.99 -19.57
N HIS A 449 -13.98 -43.57 -18.75
CA HIS A 449 -13.71 -43.05 -17.41
C HIS A 449 -12.91 -41.75 -17.50
N HIS A 450 -13.33 -40.69 -16.79
CA HIS A 450 -12.62 -39.42 -16.72
C HIS A 450 -12.30 -39.04 -15.28
N ASN A 451 -11.02 -38.73 -14.99
CA ASN A 451 -10.58 -38.23 -13.69
C ASN A 451 -10.24 -36.74 -13.75
N ILE A 452 -10.95 -35.93 -12.97
CA ILE A 452 -10.93 -34.47 -13.04
C ILE A 452 -10.34 -33.85 -11.78
N LEU A 453 -9.40 -32.93 -11.94
CA LEU A 453 -8.83 -32.15 -10.83
C LEU A 453 -9.35 -30.71 -10.85
N VAL A 454 -10.08 -30.31 -9.81
CA VAL A 454 -10.51 -28.92 -9.63
C VAL A 454 -9.49 -28.17 -8.78
N LEU A 455 -8.89 -27.11 -9.33
CA LEU A 455 -7.90 -26.28 -8.64
C LEU A 455 -8.45 -24.92 -8.26
N CYS A 456 -8.26 -24.57 -7.00
CA CYS A 456 -8.61 -23.29 -6.41
C CYS A 456 -7.43 -22.68 -5.64
N ALA A 457 -7.60 -21.46 -5.13
CA ALA A 457 -6.65 -20.87 -4.19
C ALA A 457 -6.48 -21.69 -2.89
N GLY A 458 -7.48 -22.49 -2.52
CA GLY A 458 -7.41 -23.45 -1.42
C GLY A 458 -8.35 -24.64 -1.64
N ALA A 459 -8.09 -25.77 -0.98
CA ALA A 459 -8.82 -27.03 -1.20
C ALA A 459 -10.33 -26.97 -0.84
N GLY A 460 -10.72 -26.08 0.09
CA GLY A 460 -12.12 -25.93 0.51
C GLY A 460 -13.01 -25.30 -0.56
N THR A 461 -12.49 -24.41 -1.41
CA THR A 461 -13.27 -23.77 -2.47
C THR A 461 -13.34 -24.62 -3.75
N SER A 462 -12.36 -25.49 -3.99
CA SER A 462 -12.39 -26.47 -5.08
C SER A 462 -13.33 -27.65 -4.80
N ALA A 463 -13.56 -27.96 -3.51
CA ALA A 463 -14.49 -29.01 -3.11
C ALA A 463 -15.93 -28.79 -3.62
N MET A 464 -16.40 -27.54 -3.73
CA MET A 464 -17.77 -27.27 -4.17
C MET A 464 -18.03 -27.75 -5.60
N LEU A 465 -17.14 -27.44 -6.55
CA LEU A 465 -17.30 -27.88 -7.93
C LEU A 465 -16.96 -29.36 -8.08
N ALA A 466 -15.95 -29.86 -7.36
CA ALA A 466 -15.61 -31.29 -7.38
C ALA A 466 -16.77 -32.17 -6.88
N ASN A 467 -17.48 -31.72 -5.85
CA ASN A 467 -18.67 -32.40 -5.35
C ASN A 467 -19.82 -32.34 -6.37
N ALA A 468 -20.08 -31.17 -6.97
CA ALA A 468 -21.10 -31.02 -8.00
C ALA A 468 -20.83 -31.94 -9.22
N LEU A 469 -19.57 -32.08 -9.64
CA LEU A 469 -19.15 -33.03 -10.68
C LEU A 469 -19.42 -34.48 -10.27
N THR A 470 -19.09 -34.84 -9.03
CA THR A 470 -19.31 -36.20 -8.51
C THR A 470 -20.79 -36.54 -8.40
N GLU A 471 -21.61 -35.60 -7.92
CA GLU A 471 -23.06 -35.73 -7.81
C GLU A 471 -23.72 -35.84 -9.20
N GLY A 472 -23.33 -34.97 -10.13
CA GLY A 472 -23.83 -35.00 -11.51
C GLY A 472 -23.46 -36.29 -12.24
N ALA A 473 -22.26 -36.81 -12.00
CA ALA A 473 -21.80 -38.06 -12.62
C ALA A 473 -22.64 -39.26 -12.15
N ALA A 474 -22.94 -39.32 -10.84
CA ALA A 474 -23.81 -40.33 -10.26
C ALA A 474 -25.26 -40.23 -10.78
N GLU A 475 -25.79 -39.01 -10.93
CA GLU A 475 -27.16 -38.79 -11.45
C GLU A 475 -27.30 -39.14 -12.93
N LEU A 476 -26.25 -38.88 -13.73
CA LEU A 476 -26.24 -39.12 -15.17
C LEU A 476 -25.74 -40.52 -15.56
N GLY A 477 -25.27 -41.31 -14.58
CA GLY A 477 -24.68 -42.63 -14.83
C GLY A 477 -23.38 -42.57 -15.64
N ILE A 478 -22.63 -41.49 -15.50
CA ILE A 478 -21.38 -41.23 -16.21
C ILE A 478 -20.21 -41.65 -15.31
N ASP A 479 -19.25 -42.37 -15.89
CA ASP A 479 -18.06 -42.83 -15.19
C ASP A 479 -17.04 -41.68 -15.08
N LEU A 480 -17.24 -40.78 -14.12
CA LEU A 480 -16.38 -39.62 -13.88
C LEU A 480 -16.04 -39.50 -12.39
N SER A 481 -14.76 -39.30 -12.09
CA SER A 481 -14.27 -39.01 -10.74
C SER A 481 -13.72 -37.59 -10.67
N SER A 482 -13.93 -36.91 -9.54
CA SER A 482 -13.44 -35.54 -9.34
C SER A 482 -12.74 -35.39 -8.01
N THR A 483 -11.59 -34.70 -8.03
CA THR A 483 -10.79 -34.38 -6.83
C THR A 483 -10.59 -32.88 -6.70
N ALA A 484 -10.63 -32.38 -5.47
CA ALA A 484 -10.34 -30.99 -5.16
C ALA A 484 -8.86 -30.80 -4.78
N GLY A 485 -8.22 -29.76 -5.31
CA GLY A 485 -6.84 -29.40 -5.01
C GLY A 485 -6.65 -27.90 -4.77
N ALA A 486 -5.54 -27.55 -4.13
CA ALA A 486 -5.08 -26.18 -4.01
C ALA A 486 -3.98 -25.92 -5.04
N TYR A 487 -3.98 -24.72 -5.62
CA TYR A 487 -2.87 -24.28 -6.44
C TYR A 487 -1.56 -24.32 -5.63
N GLY A 488 -0.50 -24.85 -6.23
CA GLY A 488 0.78 -25.12 -5.56
C GLY A 488 0.95 -26.53 -4.99
N SER A 489 -0.13 -27.30 -4.75
CA SER A 489 -0.04 -28.67 -4.21
C SER A 489 -0.31 -29.77 -5.24
N HIS A 490 -0.51 -29.41 -6.50
CA HIS A 490 -1.03 -30.28 -7.55
C HIS A 490 0.07 -30.95 -8.38
N TYR A 491 1.31 -30.45 -8.34
CA TYR A 491 2.41 -30.88 -9.22
C TYR A 491 2.68 -32.40 -9.20
N ASP A 492 2.63 -33.05 -8.04
CA ASP A 492 2.97 -34.47 -7.91
C ASP A 492 1.80 -35.42 -8.25
N ILE A 493 0.56 -34.93 -8.16
CA ILE A 493 -0.67 -35.69 -8.38
C ILE A 493 -1.28 -35.44 -9.77
N MET A 494 -0.89 -34.36 -10.46
CA MET A 494 -1.51 -33.90 -11.71
C MET A 494 -1.53 -34.99 -12.78
N LYS A 495 -0.45 -35.78 -12.87
CA LYS A 495 -0.27 -36.89 -13.82
C LYS A 495 -1.35 -37.98 -13.75
N ASP A 496 -2.11 -38.04 -12.65
CA ASP A 496 -3.14 -39.06 -12.42
C ASP A 496 -4.53 -38.61 -12.93
N PHE A 497 -4.62 -37.41 -13.53
CA PHE A 497 -5.87 -36.79 -14.00
C PHE A 497 -5.88 -36.57 -15.51
N ASP A 498 -7.07 -36.64 -16.12
CA ASP A 498 -7.29 -36.42 -17.56
C ASP A 498 -7.55 -34.95 -17.88
N MET A 499 -8.09 -34.19 -16.91
CA MET A 499 -8.34 -32.76 -17.04
C MET A 499 -8.16 -32.01 -15.72
N VAL A 500 -7.68 -30.78 -15.83
CA VAL A 500 -7.64 -29.80 -14.74
C VAL A 500 -8.63 -28.68 -15.02
N VAL A 501 -9.52 -28.40 -14.06
CA VAL A 501 -10.45 -27.28 -14.09
C VAL A 501 -9.98 -26.21 -13.11
N LEU A 502 -9.67 -25.02 -13.61
CA LEU A 502 -9.21 -23.88 -12.83
C LEU A 502 -10.37 -22.98 -12.40
N ALA A 503 -10.39 -22.67 -11.12
CA ALA A 503 -11.31 -21.70 -10.58
C ALA A 503 -10.84 -20.26 -10.83
N PRO A 504 -11.76 -19.28 -10.80
CA PRO A 504 -11.49 -17.89 -11.18
C PRO A 504 -10.33 -17.25 -10.38
N GLN A 505 -10.18 -17.63 -9.12
CA GLN A 505 -9.14 -17.10 -8.24
C GLN A 505 -7.73 -17.51 -8.65
N VAL A 506 -7.59 -18.56 -9.45
CA VAL A 506 -6.30 -19.08 -9.92
C VAL A 506 -6.14 -19.00 -11.44
N ASN A 507 -7.09 -18.38 -12.16
CA ASN A 507 -7.00 -18.16 -13.61
C ASN A 507 -5.79 -17.32 -14.02
N SER A 508 -5.27 -16.46 -13.13
CA SER A 508 -4.03 -15.74 -13.38
C SER A 508 -2.82 -16.67 -13.61
N TYR A 509 -2.94 -17.95 -13.27
CA TYR A 509 -1.92 -18.99 -13.46
C TYR A 509 -2.21 -19.93 -14.64
N TYR A 510 -3.21 -19.62 -15.48
CA TYR A 510 -3.62 -20.48 -16.60
C TYR A 510 -2.45 -20.86 -17.51
N GLU A 511 -1.66 -19.88 -17.96
CA GLU A 511 -0.51 -20.09 -18.85
C GLU A 511 0.61 -20.92 -18.22
N ASP A 512 0.70 -20.92 -16.89
CA ASP A 512 1.71 -21.70 -16.18
C ASP A 512 1.28 -23.16 -16.06
N ILE A 513 0.02 -23.40 -15.70
CA ILE A 513 -0.55 -24.74 -15.61
C ILE A 513 -0.66 -25.36 -17.00
N LYS A 514 -0.95 -24.57 -18.03
CA LYS A 514 -1.05 -25.03 -19.41
C LYS A 514 0.25 -25.71 -19.87
N LYS A 515 1.39 -25.11 -19.54
CA LYS A 515 2.70 -25.70 -19.86
C LYS A 515 2.92 -27.04 -19.16
N ASP A 516 2.33 -27.25 -17.99
CA ASP A 516 2.49 -28.48 -17.23
C ASP A 516 1.49 -29.55 -17.68
N THR A 517 0.25 -29.16 -17.97
CA THR A 517 -0.77 -30.06 -18.54
C THR A 517 -0.41 -30.50 -19.95
N ASP A 518 0.10 -29.60 -20.80
CA ASP A 518 0.53 -29.92 -22.18
C ASP A 518 1.66 -30.97 -22.20
N LYS A 519 2.59 -30.92 -21.24
CA LYS A 519 3.67 -31.92 -21.11
C LYS A 519 3.15 -33.29 -20.71
N LEU A 520 2.07 -33.33 -19.94
CA LEU A 520 1.47 -34.54 -19.41
C LEU A 520 0.34 -35.08 -20.30
N GLY A 521 -0.04 -34.35 -21.36
CA GLY A 521 -1.17 -34.72 -22.23
C GLY A 521 -2.53 -34.51 -21.57
N ILE A 522 -2.62 -33.63 -20.57
CA ILE A 522 -3.81 -33.37 -19.75
C ILE A 522 -4.53 -32.15 -20.33
N LYS A 523 -5.87 -32.17 -20.36
CA LYS A 523 -6.65 -30.99 -20.80
C LYS A 523 -6.71 -29.94 -19.68
N LEU A 524 -6.64 -28.67 -20.03
CA LEU A 524 -6.77 -27.56 -19.08
C LEU A 524 -7.92 -26.64 -19.45
N VAL A 525 -8.85 -26.48 -18.52
CA VAL A 525 -10.02 -25.61 -18.64
C VAL A 525 -10.00 -24.58 -17.52
N ALA A 526 -10.28 -23.32 -17.82
CA ALA A 526 -10.45 -22.28 -16.81
C ALA A 526 -11.89 -21.79 -16.80
N THR A 527 -12.40 -21.55 -15.60
CA THR A 527 -13.78 -21.10 -15.38
C THR A 527 -13.83 -19.65 -14.95
N LYS A 528 -14.87 -18.91 -15.32
CA LYS A 528 -15.07 -17.51 -14.87
C LYS A 528 -15.88 -17.41 -13.57
N GLY A 529 -15.86 -16.22 -12.96
CA GLY A 529 -16.47 -15.94 -11.65
C GLY A 529 -17.91 -16.45 -11.50
N ALA A 530 -18.78 -16.02 -12.42
CA ALA A 530 -20.19 -16.39 -12.42
C ALA A 530 -20.42 -17.83 -12.90
N GLU A 531 -19.68 -18.27 -13.92
CA GLU A 531 -19.72 -19.62 -14.47
C GLU A 531 -19.38 -20.67 -13.40
N TYR A 532 -18.28 -20.49 -12.65
CA TYR A 532 -17.90 -21.38 -11.56
C TYR A 532 -18.99 -21.47 -10.48
N ILE A 533 -19.64 -20.36 -10.15
CA ILE A 533 -20.74 -20.34 -9.16
C ILE A 533 -21.99 -21.06 -9.72
N LYS A 534 -22.27 -20.96 -11.03
CA LYS A 534 -23.36 -21.69 -11.68
C LYS A 534 -23.07 -23.20 -11.67
N LEU A 535 -21.89 -23.61 -12.09
CA LEU A 535 -21.47 -25.02 -12.14
C LEU A 535 -21.46 -25.67 -10.74
N THR A 536 -21.14 -24.94 -9.68
CA THR A 536 -21.22 -25.47 -8.29
C THR A 536 -22.66 -25.69 -7.80
N ARG A 537 -23.67 -25.16 -8.50
CA ARG A 537 -25.10 -25.26 -8.16
C ARG A 537 -25.92 -26.08 -9.15
N ASP A 538 -25.30 -26.52 -10.25
CA ASP A 538 -25.92 -27.30 -11.31
C ASP A 538 -25.05 -28.54 -11.62
N PRO A 539 -25.21 -29.64 -10.87
CA PRO A 539 -24.41 -30.86 -11.01
C PRO A 539 -24.41 -31.43 -12.45
N LYS A 540 -25.55 -31.40 -13.14
CA LYS A 540 -25.65 -31.91 -14.53
C LYS A 540 -24.92 -30.99 -15.50
N GLY A 541 -25.10 -29.68 -15.35
CA GLY A 541 -24.39 -28.67 -16.14
C GLY A 541 -22.86 -28.75 -15.92
N ALA A 542 -22.40 -29.03 -14.70
CA ALA A 542 -20.98 -29.22 -14.41
C ALA A 542 -20.37 -30.40 -15.18
N VAL A 543 -21.05 -31.55 -15.22
CA VAL A 543 -20.56 -32.73 -15.95
C VAL A 543 -20.57 -32.50 -17.45
N GLN A 544 -21.63 -31.90 -17.99
CA GLN A 544 -21.71 -31.55 -19.42
C GLN A 544 -20.61 -30.57 -19.82
N PHE A 545 -20.34 -29.55 -19.00
CA PHE A 545 -19.24 -28.61 -19.21
C PHE A 545 -17.88 -29.31 -19.29
N VAL A 546 -17.59 -30.26 -18.41
CA VAL A 546 -16.32 -30.99 -18.45
C VAL A 546 -16.24 -31.89 -19.70
N LEU A 547 -17.33 -32.58 -20.04
CA LEU A 547 -17.36 -33.48 -21.19
C LEU A 547 -17.26 -32.75 -22.53
N SER A 548 -17.85 -31.56 -22.68
CA SER A 548 -17.73 -30.77 -23.90
C SER A 548 -16.29 -30.36 -24.21
N HIS A 549 -15.42 -30.34 -23.20
CA HIS A 549 -14.00 -30.05 -23.37
C HIS A 549 -13.16 -31.31 -23.66
N PHE A 550 -13.72 -32.52 -23.60
CA PHE A 550 -13.04 -33.75 -24.02
C PHE A 550 -13.14 -34.03 -25.52
N GLU A 551 -14.12 -33.44 -26.20
CA GLU A 551 -14.28 -33.54 -27.66
C GLU A 551 -13.16 -32.89 -28.48
#